data_AF-A0A015JAX4-F1
#
_entry.id   AF-A0A015JAX4-F1
#
_cell.length_a   1.000
_cell.length_b   1.000
_cell.length_c   1.000
_cell.angle_alpha   90.00
_cell.angle_beta   90.00
_cell.angle_gamma   90.00
#
_symmetry.space_group_name_H-M   'P 1'
#
loop_
_entity.id
_entity.type
_entity.pdbx_description
1 polymer ?
#
loop_
_entity_poly.entity_id
_entity_poly.type
_entity_poly.pdbx_seq_one_letter_code
_entity_poly.pdbx_strand_id
1 'polypeptide(L)'
;MGPDKLKILKGFDLFAVFQSITRAIQIRALWDQFNELYHLMQDKKTTGEFFRYKAKSWLDAFTAPSTGHPNRSNFVRGMYRVQDITPYIHVLCNHAAEFLEIHHEFGLAAFLCSPVEKMNHMQVCLYFQNTLKDGGNKNSQKSAILEMLEHENRQLYFASNKVPNFLKKSKKYRLQ
;
A
#
# COMPACT_ATOMS: atom_id res chain seq x y z
N MET A 1 0.01 -3.13 1.88
CA MET A 1 -0.82 -1.89 1.91
C MET A 1 -0.28 -0.97 3.01
N GLY A 2 -0.28 0.35 2.81
CA GLY A 2 0.28 1.28 3.80
C GLY A 2 -0.51 1.34 5.12
N PRO A 3 0.13 1.70 6.25
CA PRO A 3 -0.48 1.61 7.57
C PRO A 3 -1.74 2.47 7.71
N ASP A 4 -1.77 3.67 7.13
CA ASP A 4 -2.95 4.55 7.24
C ASP A 4 -4.11 4.04 6.40
N LYS A 5 -3.85 3.43 5.23
CA LYS A 5 -4.89 2.77 4.43
C LYS A 5 -5.51 1.60 5.20
N LEU A 6 -4.70 0.83 5.94
CA LEU A 6 -5.19 -0.27 6.78
C LEU A 6 -6.05 0.23 7.96
N LYS A 7 -5.68 1.36 8.58
CA LYS A 7 -6.50 1.99 9.62
C LYS A 7 -7.87 2.38 9.09
N ILE A 8 -7.92 3.01 7.90
CA ILE A 8 -9.19 3.36 7.26
C ILE A 8 -10.01 2.11 6.94
N LEU A 9 -9.39 1.10 6.31
CA LEU A 9 -10.09 -0.12 5.95
C LEU A 9 -10.76 -0.79 7.16
N LYS A 10 -10.12 -0.78 8.33
CA LYS A 10 -10.62 -1.46 9.54
C LYS A 10 -11.48 -0.60 10.45
N GLY A 11 -11.11 0.65 10.66
CA GLY A 11 -11.63 1.50 11.74
C GLY A 11 -12.38 2.73 11.29
N PHE A 12 -12.60 2.93 9.99
CA PHE A 12 -13.39 4.07 9.52
C PHE A 12 -14.86 3.90 9.90
N ASP A 13 -15.42 4.91 10.56
CA ASP A 13 -16.83 4.93 10.95
C ASP A 13 -17.72 5.25 9.75
N LEU A 14 -18.23 4.21 9.10
CA LEU A 14 -19.14 4.32 7.97
C LEU A 14 -20.53 4.83 8.40
N PHE A 15 -20.93 4.63 9.65
CA PHE A 15 -22.25 5.07 10.13
C PHE A 15 -22.30 6.59 10.32
N ALA A 16 -21.17 7.22 10.61
CA ALA A 16 -21.06 8.68 10.64
C ALA A 16 -21.17 9.34 9.24
N VAL A 17 -20.90 8.59 8.16
CA VAL A 17 -20.83 9.15 6.79
C VAL A 17 -22.08 8.83 5.98
N PHE A 18 -22.61 7.61 6.09
CA PHE A 18 -23.76 7.18 5.30
C PHE A 18 -25.08 7.49 6.03
N GLN A 19 -25.97 8.21 5.36
CA GLN A 19 -27.34 8.46 5.87
C GLN A 19 -28.17 7.17 6.00
N SER A 20 -27.87 6.15 5.19
CA SER A 20 -28.53 4.84 5.24
C SER A 20 -27.71 3.86 6.07
N ILE A 21 -28.28 3.40 7.18
CA ILE A 21 -27.71 2.35 8.05
C ILE A 21 -27.47 1.08 7.23
N THR A 22 -28.44 0.67 6.41
CA THR A 22 -28.31 -0.49 5.52
C THR A 22 -27.12 -0.34 4.58
N ARG A 23 -26.90 0.85 4.00
CA ARG A 23 -25.75 1.09 3.13
C ARG A 23 -24.43 1.02 3.89
N ALA A 24 -24.37 1.59 5.09
CA ALA A 24 -23.17 1.50 5.94
C ALA A 24 -22.80 0.03 6.22
N ILE A 25 -23.79 -0.81 6.57
CA ILE A 25 -23.60 -2.24 6.81
C ILE A 25 -23.11 -2.97 5.55
N GLN A 26 -23.72 -2.71 4.39
CA GLN A 26 -23.30 -3.32 3.11
C GLN A 26 -21.84 -2.97 2.76
N ILE A 27 -21.45 -1.70 2.92
CA ILE A 27 -20.08 -1.25 2.63
C ILE A 27 -19.09 -1.84 3.64
N ARG A 28 -19.45 -1.89 4.93
CA ARG A 28 -18.62 -2.52 5.98
C ARG A 28 -18.35 -3.98 5.67
N ALA A 29 -19.39 -4.75 5.34
CA ALA A 29 -19.27 -6.16 4.99
C ALA A 29 -18.37 -6.37 3.76
N LEU A 30 -18.50 -5.52 2.73
CA LEU A 30 -17.64 -5.58 1.54
C LEU A 30 -16.17 -5.27 1.88
N TRP A 31 -15.92 -4.28 2.75
CA TRP A 31 -14.58 -3.92 3.21
C TRP A 31 -13.95 -4.99 4.11
N ASP A 32 -14.74 -5.67 4.93
CA ASP A 32 -14.29 -6.78 5.76
C ASP A 32 -13.87 -7.98 4.94
N GLN A 33 -14.67 -8.36 3.94
CA GLN A 33 -14.32 -9.42 2.99
C GLN A 33 -13.06 -9.06 2.18
N PHE A 34 -12.92 -7.80 1.76
CA PHE A 34 -11.69 -7.35 1.10
C PHE A 34 -10.47 -7.42 2.03
N ASN A 35 -10.64 -7.05 3.31
CA ASN A 35 -9.59 -7.17 4.31
C ASN A 35 -9.21 -8.63 4.58
N GLU A 36 -10.18 -9.56 4.54
CA GLU A 36 -9.92 -11.00 4.60
C GLU A 36 -9.02 -11.45 3.43
N LEU A 37 -9.36 -11.07 2.19
CA LEU A 37 -8.53 -11.37 1.02
C LEU A 37 -7.11 -10.83 1.16
N TYR A 38 -6.95 -9.61 1.69
CA TYR A 38 -5.64 -9.03 1.93
C TYR A 38 -4.79 -9.89 2.88
N HIS A 39 -5.38 -10.44 3.93
CA HIS A 39 -4.70 -11.32 4.87
C HIS A 39 -4.41 -12.70 4.28
N LEU A 40 -5.37 -13.29 3.56
CA LEU A 40 -5.19 -14.58 2.88
C LEU A 40 -4.02 -14.54 1.89
N MET A 41 -3.90 -13.45 1.13
CA MET A 41 -2.80 -13.25 0.17
C MET A 41 -1.41 -13.19 0.82
N GLN A 42 -1.32 -12.87 2.11
CA GLN A 42 -0.06 -12.83 2.86
C GLN A 42 0.22 -14.12 3.64
N ASP A 43 -0.78 -14.96 3.85
CA ASP A 43 -0.62 -16.20 4.59
C ASP A 43 -0.04 -17.29 3.69
N LYS A 44 1.10 -17.84 4.11
CA LYS A 44 1.79 -18.93 3.42
C LYS A 44 0.98 -20.23 3.39
N LYS A 45 -0.08 -20.37 4.20
CA LYS A 45 -0.92 -21.56 4.24
C LYS A 45 -2.12 -21.47 3.29
N THR A 46 -2.38 -20.31 2.71
CA THR A 46 -3.51 -20.12 1.80
C THR A 46 -3.24 -20.85 0.48
N THR A 47 -4.15 -21.75 0.10
CA THR A 47 -4.14 -22.37 -1.23
C THR A 47 -4.77 -21.44 -2.26
N GLY A 48 -4.32 -21.52 -3.52
CA GLY A 48 -4.91 -20.73 -4.61
C GLY A 48 -6.39 -21.04 -4.81
N GLU A 49 -6.80 -22.31 -4.70
CA GLU A 49 -8.22 -22.69 -4.75
C GLU A 49 -9.07 -21.99 -3.67
N PHE A 50 -8.62 -21.98 -2.41
CA PHE A 50 -9.34 -21.33 -1.32
C PHE A 50 -9.40 -19.81 -1.53
N PHE A 51 -8.28 -19.21 -1.96
CA PHE A 51 -8.24 -17.80 -2.30
C PHE A 51 -9.21 -17.47 -3.43
N ARG A 52 -9.24 -18.26 -4.50
CA ARG A 52 -10.13 -18.07 -5.66
C ARG A 52 -11.60 -18.11 -5.26
N TYR A 53 -11.98 -19.04 -4.39
CA TYR A 53 -13.34 -19.12 -3.86
C TYR A 53 -13.72 -17.82 -3.13
N LYS A 54 -12.86 -17.37 -2.20
CA LYS A 54 -13.08 -16.13 -1.45
C LYS A 54 -13.11 -14.89 -2.35
N ALA A 55 -12.22 -14.82 -3.34
CA ALA A 55 -12.13 -13.69 -4.25
C ALA A 55 -13.35 -13.59 -5.18
N LYS A 56 -13.90 -14.73 -5.63
CA LYS A 56 -15.17 -14.79 -6.37
C LYS A 56 -16.34 -14.36 -5.50
N SER A 57 -16.46 -14.90 -4.29
CA SER A 57 -17.51 -14.49 -3.34
C SER A 57 -17.49 -12.98 -3.06
N TRP A 58 -16.30 -12.40 -2.94
CA TRP A 58 -16.15 -10.96 -2.78
C TRP A 58 -16.56 -10.18 -4.04
N LEU A 59 -16.21 -10.67 -5.24
CA LEU A 59 -16.61 -10.05 -6.50
C LEU A 59 -18.13 -10.09 -6.73
N ASP A 60 -18.76 -11.19 -6.34
CA ASP A 60 -20.23 -11.33 -6.38
C ASP A 60 -20.89 -10.32 -5.42
N ALA A 61 -20.33 -10.15 -4.22
CA ALA A 61 -20.78 -9.12 -3.28
C ALA A 61 -20.53 -7.70 -3.82
N PHE A 62 -19.39 -7.46 -4.48
CA PHE A 62 -19.05 -6.18 -5.10
C PHE A 62 -20.03 -5.79 -6.21
N THR A 63 -20.51 -6.77 -6.98
CA THR A 63 -21.43 -6.58 -8.12
C THR A 63 -22.88 -6.89 -7.79
N ALA A 64 -23.21 -7.07 -6.51
CA ALA A 64 -24.53 -7.47 -6.07
C ALA A 64 -25.61 -6.51 -6.62
N PRO A 65 -26.65 -7.04 -7.32
CA PRO A 65 -27.67 -6.21 -7.94
C PRO A 65 -28.57 -5.56 -6.88
N SER A 66 -29.32 -4.54 -7.30
CA SER A 66 -30.36 -3.98 -6.43
C SER A 66 -31.51 -4.98 -6.29
N THR A 67 -32.15 -4.99 -5.13
CA THR A 67 -33.33 -5.82 -4.86
C THR A 67 -34.55 -4.94 -4.60
N GLY A 68 -35.73 -5.43 -4.98
CA GLY A 68 -36.98 -4.65 -4.91
C GLY A 68 -37.10 -3.60 -6.03
N HIS A 69 -38.13 -2.77 -5.94
CA HIS A 69 -38.45 -1.76 -6.95
C HIS A 69 -38.11 -0.37 -6.40
N PRO A 70 -37.39 0.52 -7.12
CA PRO A 70 -36.88 1.81 -6.61
C PRO A 70 -37.87 2.73 -5.88
N ASN A 71 -39.17 2.57 -6.14
CA ASN A 71 -40.25 3.38 -5.57
C ASN A 71 -41.05 2.66 -4.49
N ARG A 72 -40.56 1.52 -3.99
CA ARG A 72 -41.17 0.75 -2.90
C ARG A 72 -40.28 0.76 -1.66
N SER A 73 -40.90 0.67 -0.48
CA SER A 73 -40.20 0.67 0.81
C SER A 73 -39.23 -0.50 1.01
N ASN A 74 -39.36 -1.57 0.21
CA ASN A 74 -38.47 -2.74 0.24
C ASN A 74 -37.29 -2.65 -0.74
N PHE A 75 -37.03 -1.50 -1.35
CA PHE A 75 -35.89 -1.32 -2.24
C PHE A 75 -34.57 -1.30 -1.47
N VAL A 76 -33.66 -2.19 -1.86
CA VAL A 76 -32.27 -2.16 -1.39
C VAL A 76 -31.37 -1.92 -2.60
N ARG A 77 -30.65 -0.81 -2.55
CA ARG A 77 -29.68 -0.48 -3.59
C ARG A 77 -28.56 -1.52 -3.60
N GLY A 78 -28.24 -1.99 -4.80
CA GLY A 78 -27.10 -2.86 -5.07
C GLY A 78 -25.77 -2.17 -4.86
N MET A 79 -24.69 -2.90 -5.15
CA MET A 79 -23.33 -2.43 -4.96
C MET A 79 -22.83 -1.71 -6.21
N TYR A 80 -21.69 -2.11 -6.76
CA TYR A 80 -21.04 -1.50 -7.90
C TYR A 80 -21.43 -2.22 -9.20
N ARG A 81 -21.19 -1.59 -10.35
CA ARG A 81 -21.47 -2.18 -11.66
C ARG A 81 -20.25 -2.98 -12.13
N VAL A 82 -20.48 -3.89 -13.06
CA VAL A 82 -19.40 -4.62 -13.76
C VAL A 82 -18.42 -3.64 -14.45
N GLN A 83 -18.91 -2.49 -14.90
CA GLN A 83 -18.12 -1.41 -15.51
C GLN A 83 -17.14 -0.76 -14.52
N ASP A 84 -17.40 -0.85 -13.21
CA ASP A 84 -16.56 -0.29 -12.16
C ASP A 84 -15.41 -1.23 -11.76
N ILE A 85 -15.31 -2.40 -12.40
CA ILE A 85 -14.21 -3.35 -12.19
C ILE A 85 -12.94 -2.76 -12.80
N THR A 86 -12.06 -2.28 -11.91
CA THR A 86 -10.74 -1.80 -12.30
C THR A 86 -9.81 -2.96 -12.70
N PRO A 87 -8.73 -2.69 -13.46
CA PRO A 87 -7.73 -3.70 -13.79
C PRO A 87 -7.16 -4.43 -12.55
N TYR A 88 -6.98 -3.72 -11.43
CA TYR A 88 -6.50 -4.34 -10.19
C TYR A 88 -7.51 -5.32 -9.57
N ILE A 89 -8.81 -5.04 -9.66
CA ILE A 89 -9.85 -5.97 -9.23
C ILE A 89 -9.85 -7.21 -10.12
N HIS A 90 -9.75 -7.02 -11.44
CA HIS A 90 -9.65 -8.15 -12.37
C HIS A 90 -8.46 -9.06 -12.04
N VAL A 91 -7.27 -8.49 -11.82
CA VAL A 91 -6.06 -9.24 -11.43
C VAL A 91 -6.26 -9.96 -10.10
N LEU A 92 -6.82 -9.28 -9.09
CA LEU A 92 -7.09 -9.88 -7.79
C LEU A 92 -7.99 -11.12 -7.88
N CYS A 93 -9.09 -11.03 -8.63
CA CYS A 93 -10.10 -12.08 -8.66
C CYS A 93 -9.79 -13.24 -9.63
N ASN A 94 -8.97 -12.99 -10.67
CA ASN A 94 -8.72 -13.97 -11.73
C ASN A 94 -7.30 -14.55 -11.70
N HIS A 95 -6.29 -13.75 -11.32
CA HIS A 95 -4.87 -14.12 -11.50
C HIS A 95 -4.13 -14.34 -10.18
N ALA A 96 -4.57 -13.72 -9.07
CA ALA A 96 -3.85 -13.83 -7.80
C ALA A 96 -3.82 -15.25 -7.21
N ALA A 97 -4.84 -16.08 -7.48
CA ALA A 97 -4.89 -17.47 -7.04
C ALA A 97 -3.81 -18.32 -7.73
N GLU A 98 -3.71 -18.22 -9.06
CA GLU A 98 -2.67 -18.88 -9.84
C GLU A 98 -1.27 -18.40 -9.42
N PHE A 99 -1.12 -17.09 -9.19
CA PHE A 99 0.13 -16.52 -8.70
C PHE A 99 0.57 -17.11 -7.36
N LEU A 100 -0.38 -17.29 -6.42
CA LEU A 100 -0.11 -17.92 -5.12
C LEU A 100 0.35 -19.37 -5.27
N GLU A 101 -0.21 -20.12 -6.23
CA GLU A 101 0.16 -21.52 -6.48
C GLU A 101 1.56 -21.63 -7.11
N ILE A 102 1.85 -20.83 -8.14
CA ILE A 102 3.14 -20.87 -8.84
C ILE A 102 4.28 -20.38 -7.94
N HIS A 103 4.03 -19.34 -7.14
CA HIS A 103 5.07 -18.67 -6.35
C HIS A 103 4.94 -18.90 -4.84
N HIS A 104 4.32 -20.01 -4.43
CA HIS A 104 4.09 -20.33 -3.01
C HIS A 104 5.39 -20.26 -2.18
N GLU A 105 6.51 -20.75 -2.72
CA GLU A 105 7.79 -20.81 -2.01
C GLU A 105 8.30 -19.42 -1.60
N PHE A 106 8.25 -18.47 -2.54
CA PHE A 106 8.74 -17.10 -2.35
C PHE A 106 7.69 -16.21 -1.65
N GLY A 107 6.41 -16.49 -1.86
CA GLY A 107 5.29 -15.67 -1.43
C GLY A 107 5.23 -14.32 -2.13
N LEU A 108 4.09 -13.62 -2.00
CA LEU A 108 3.90 -12.32 -2.67
C LEU A 108 4.90 -11.25 -2.26
N ALA A 109 5.43 -11.31 -1.03
CA ALA A 109 6.34 -10.30 -0.50
C ALA A 109 7.61 -10.15 -1.37
N ALA A 110 8.07 -11.23 -2.00
CA ALA A 110 9.24 -11.21 -2.89
C ALA A 110 9.04 -10.38 -4.16
N PHE A 111 7.79 -10.18 -4.57
CA PHE A 111 7.42 -9.47 -5.81
C PHE A 111 6.87 -8.07 -5.56
N LEU A 112 6.83 -7.61 -4.30
CA LEU A 112 6.39 -6.27 -3.97
C LEU A 112 7.46 -5.24 -4.31
N CYS A 113 7.05 -4.09 -4.87
CA CYS A 113 7.95 -2.96 -5.08
C CYS A 113 8.23 -2.14 -3.82
N SER A 114 7.69 -2.52 -2.66
CA SER A 114 7.89 -1.77 -1.40
C SER A 114 9.36 -1.59 -0.99
N PRO A 115 10.28 -2.56 -1.19
CA PRO A 115 11.70 -2.34 -0.92
C PRO A 115 12.30 -1.28 -1.84
N VAL A 116 11.91 -1.28 -3.12
CA VAL A 116 12.38 -0.30 -4.12
C VAL A 116 11.88 1.10 -3.78
N GLU A 117 10.59 1.24 -3.45
CA GLU A 117 10.01 2.52 -2.99
C GLU A 117 10.72 3.04 -1.73
N LYS A 118 11.02 2.15 -0.77
CA LYS A 118 11.76 2.50 0.44
C LYS A 118 13.19 2.95 0.13
N MET A 119 13.89 2.26 -0.78
CA MET A 119 15.22 2.66 -1.22
C MET A 119 15.20 4.03 -1.89
N ASN A 120 14.24 4.27 -2.77
CA ASN A 120 14.05 5.58 -3.40
C ASN A 120 13.80 6.68 -2.34
N HIS A 121 12.92 6.43 -1.36
CA HIS A 121 12.68 7.37 -0.26
C HIS A 121 13.94 7.67 0.54
N MET A 122 14.76 6.65 0.84
CA MET A 122 16.03 6.83 1.55
C MET A 122 17.03 7.64 0.71
N GLN A 123 17.13 7.36 -0.59
CA GLN A 123 17.99 8.12 -1.51
C GLN A 123 17.60 9.60 -1.57
N VAL A 124 16.29 9.89 -1.68
CA VAL A 124 15.76 11.26 -1.63
C VAL A 124 16.08 11.95 -0.29
N CYS A 125 15.85 11.27 0.83
CA CYS A 125 16.11 11.83 2.15
C CYS A 125 17.61 12.06 2.42
N LEU A 126 18.47 11.13 1.99
CA LEU A 126 19.91 11.19 2.27
C LEU A 126 20.61 12.21 1.39
N TYR A 127 20.32 12.22 0.09
CA TYR A 127 21.07 13.03 -0.86
C TYR A 127 20.31 14.28 -1.25
N PHE A 128 19.07 14.16 -1.72
CA PHE A 128 18.37 15.33 -2.25
C PHE A 128 17.92 16.33 -1.17
N GLN A 129 17.70 15.88 0.07
CA GLN A 129 17.34 16.80 1.16
C GLN A 129 18.55 17.33 1.94
N ASN A 130 19.72 16.68 1.85
CA ASN A 130 20.92 17.09 2.61
C ASN A 130 22.09 17.56 1.74
N THR A 131 21.98 17.52 0.41
CA THR A 131 22.95 18.14 -0.51
C THR A 131 22.49 19.55 -0.89
N LEU A 132 23.43 20.40 -1.27
CA LEU A 132 23.13 21.76 -1.70
C LEU A 132 22.64 21.83 -3.16
N LYS A 133 22.56 20.67 -3.85
CA LYS A 133 22.11 20.54 -5.26
C LYS A 133 22.78 21.58 -6.17
N ASP A 134 24.10 21.67 -6.07
CA ASP A 134 24.94 22.63 -6.82
C ASP A 134 24.70 24.12 -6.48
N GLY A 135 23.80 24.42 -5.52
CA GLY A 135 23.44 25.77 -5.07
C GLY A 135 24.26 26.31 -3.89
N GLY A 136 25.41 25.70 -3.59
CA GLY A 136 26.32 26.15 -2.53
C GLY A 136 27.07 27.45 -2.86
N ASN A 137 27.80 27.99 -1.88
CA ASN A 137 28.64 29.19 -2.04
C ASN A 137 29.58 29.05 -3.26
N LYS A 138 29.71 30.09 -4.10
CA LYS A 138 30.55 30.10 -5.32
C LYS A 138 32.00 29.69 -5.06
N ASN A 139 32.52 29.92 -3.85
CA ASN A 139 33.89 29.54 -3.46
C ASN A 139 34.04 28.09 -2.98
N SER A 140 32.94 27.37 -2.80
CA SER A 140 32.90 25.97 -2.34
C SER A 140 31.93 25.14 -3.18
N GLN A 141 31.77 25.50 -4.46
CA GLN A 141 30.78 24.90 -5.35
C GLN A 141 31.20 23.46 -5.69
N LYS A 142 30.73 22.52 -4.88
CA LYS A 142 30.90 21.10 -5.09
C LYS A 142 29.70 20.58 -5.84
N SER A 143 29.93 19.72 -6.84
CA SER A 143 28.81 19.07 -7.52
C SER A 143 28.05 18.17 -6.53
N ALA A 144 26.73 18.06 -6.69
CA ALA A 144 25.90 17.17 -5.89
C ALA A 144 26.43 15.72 -5.94
N ILE A 145 26.96 15.29 -7.09
CA ILE A 145 27.57 13.96 -7.25
C ILE A 145 28.78 13.80 -6.32
N LEU A 146 29.66 14.80 -6.26
CA LEU A 146 30.82 14.78 -5.37
C LEU A 146 30.41 14.82 -3.88
N GLU A 147 29.37 15.56 -3.51
CA GLU A 147 28.82 15.55 -2.15
C GLU A 147 28.26 14.17 -1.77
N MET A 148 27.56 13.51 -2.70
CA MET A 148 27.03 12.16 -2.52
C MET A 148 28.14 11.13 -2.33
N LEU A 149 29.16 11.14 -3.21
CA LEU A 149 30.30 10.22 -3.15
C LEU A 149 31.10 10.38 -1.86
N GLU A 150 31.32 11.60 -1.38
CA GLU A 150 32.01 11.82 -0.11
C GLU A 150 31.20 11.35 1.09
N HIS A 151 29.88 11.58 1.07
CA HIS A 151 29.00 11.07 2.10
C HIS A 151 29.08 9.54 2.15
N GLU A 152 28.96 8.84 1.02
CA GLU A 152 29.08 7.38 0.93
C GLU A 152 30.43 6.86 1.43
N ASN A 153 31.53 7.47 0.98
CA ASN A 153 32.87 7.09 1.43
C ASN A 153 33.07 7.25 2.94
N ARG A 154 32.51 8.30 3.55
CA ARG A 154 32.55 8.49 5.01
C ARG A 154 31.75 7.39 5.73
N GLN A 155 30.58 7.02 5.22
CA GLN A 155 29.78 5.92 5.79
C GLN A 155 30.54 4.60 5.74
N LEU A 156 31.17 4.28 4.61
CA LEU A 156 31.99 3.08 4.42
C LEU A 156 33.19 3.05 5.36
N TYR A 157 33.87 4.18 5.51
CA TYR A 157 34.99 4.32 6.44
C TYR A 157 34.55 4.06 7.89
N PHE A 158 33.45 4.66 8.35
CA PHE A 158 32.94 4.45 9.71
C PHE A 158 32.54 2.99 9.95
N ALA A 159 31.86 2.36 8.98
CA ALA A 159 31.46 0.96 9.06
C ALA A 159 32.67 0.02 9.13
N SER A 160 33.65 0.22 8.25
CA SER A 160 34.85 -0.64 8.15
C SER A 160 35.74 -0.53 9.38
N ASN A 161 35.85 0.68 9.95
CA ASN A 161 36.69 0.94 11.12
C ASN A 161 35.95 0.81 12.46
N LYS A 162 34.68 0.37 12.45
CA LYS A 162 33.81 0.27 13.65
C LYS A 162 33.76 1.58 14.47
N VAL A 163 33.92 2.71 13.82
CA VAL A 163 33.86 4.03 14.46
C VAL A 163 32.39 4.43 14.57
N PRO A 164 31.88 4.81 15.75
CA PRO A 164 30.50 5.23 15.90
C PRO A 164 30.19 6.41 14.98
N ASN A 165 29.19 6.24 14.13
CA ASN A 165 28.81 7.26 13.18
C ASN A 165 27.96 8.33 13.88
N PHE A 166 28.58 9.40 14.35
CA PHE A 166 27.90 10.53 14.98
C PHE A 166 27.28 11.49 13.95
N LEU A 167 26.60 10.97 12.93
CA LEU A 167 25.65 11.80 12.18
C LEU A 167 24.45 12.03 13.09
N LYS A 168 24.49 13.11 13.88
CA LYS A 168 23.31 13.67 14.53
C LYS A 168 22.25 13.80 13.45
N LYS A 169 21.17 13.00 13.48
CA LYS A 169 20.04 13.16 12.55
C LYS A 169 19.69 14.64 12.53
N SER A 170 19.63 15.24 11.34
CA SER A 170 19.19 16.62 11.21
C SER A 170 17.86 16.76 11.98
N LYS A 171 17.79 17.77 12.86
CA LYS A 171 16.54 18.08 13.55
C LYS A 171 15.52 18.36 12.45
N LYS A 172 14.48 17.53 12.36
CA LYS A 172 13.34 17.80 11.50
C LYS A 172 12.64 19.04 12.04
N TYR A 173 12.96 20.20 11.48
CA TYR A 173 12.13 21.38 11.66
C TYR A 173 10.91 21.19 10.76
N ARG A 174 9.81 20.69 11.33
CA ARG A 174 8.49 20.91 10.72
C ARG A 174 8.19 22.38 10.93
N LEU A 175 8.08 23.13 9.83
CA LEU A 175 7.36 24.39 9.85
C LEU A 175 5.92 24.02 10.24
N GLN A 176 5.51 24.44 11.44
CA GLN A 176 4.11 24.42 11.85
C GLN A 176 3.34 25.48 11.06
#